data_AF-A0A6J4F4L7-F1
#
_entry.id   AF-A0A6J4F4L7-F1
#
_cell.length_a   1.000
_cell.length_b   1.000
_cell.length_c   1.000
_cell.angle_alpha   90.00
_cell.angle_beta   90.00
_cell.angle_gamma   90.00
#
_symmetry.space_group_name_H-M   'P 1'
#
loop_
_entity.id
_entity.type
_entity.pdbx_description
1 polymer ?
#
loop_
_entity_poly.entity_id
_entity_poly.type
_entity_poly.pdbx_seq_one_letter_code
_entity_poly.pdbx_strand_id
1 'polypeptide(L)'
;MRPSLKFLHILGIALFLGSLPGHIVLGGVLPGGDIPALGIMFSRRIVLILTLAATIPGLVLAVGSGLMLRSRLSPPRPSWLGWHMRAGLTVLAVGLLVITPQVFALAGMAAELAEDRFDPAAWGRAKLIEDVAGTVNLLLALATMALACFKPDWRRGKGVGE
;
A
#
# COMPACT_ATOMS: atom_id res chain seq x y z
N MET A 1 -25.22 9.94 -7.36
CA MET A 1 -23.79 9.54 -7.46
C MET A 1 -23.69 8.42 -8.49
N ARG A 2 -22.75 8.45 -9.45
CA ARG A 2 -22.65 7.37 -10.45
C ARG A 2 -22.19 6.08 -9.77
N PRO A 3 -22.94 4.96 -9.86
CA PRO A 3 -22.56 3.67 -9.25
C PRO A 3 -21.16 3.21 -9.67
N SER A 4 -20.75 3.55 -10.89
CA SER A 4 -19.43 3.21 -11.44
C SER A 4 -18.24 3.75 -10.63
N LEU A 5 -18.30 4.98 -10.10
CA LEU A 5 -17.19 5.53 -9.30
C LEU A 5 -17.04 4.83 -7.95
N LYS A 6 -18.17 4.48 -7.32
CA LYS A 6 -18.16 3.70 -6.07
C LYS A 6 -17.61 2.29 -6.32
N PHE A 7 -18.05 1.67 -7.43
CA PHE A 7 -17.53 0.37 -7.84
C PHE A 7 -16.01 0.40 -8.06
N LEU A 8 -15.49 1.36 -8.83
CA LEU A 8 -14.04 1.51 -9.04
C LEU A 8 -13.28 1.75 -7.73
N HIS A 9 -13.85 2.52 -6.80
CA HIS A 9 -13.24 2.74 -5.48
C HIS A 9 -13.13 1.45 -4.67
N ILE A 10 -14.22 0.69 -4.58
CA ILE A 10 -14.26 -0.58 -3.85
C ILE A 10 -13.36 -1.61 -4.52
N LEU A 11 -13.39 -1.69 -5.86
CA LEU A 11 -12.49 -2.55 -6.63
C LEU A 11 -11.02 -2.21 -6.36
N GLY A 12 -10.68 -0.92 -6.36
CA GLY A 12 -9.32 -0.47 -6.03
C GLY A 12 -8.88 -0.90 -4.63
N ILE A 13 -9.75 -0.72 -3.63
CA ILE A 13 -9.50 -1.19 -2.26
C ILE A 13 -9.33 -2.70 -2.22
N ALA A 14 -10.19 -3.47 -2.92
CA ALA A 14 -10.12 -4.92 -2.94
C ALA A 14 -8.83 -5.44 -3.60
N LEU A 15 -8.39 -4.82 -4.69
CA LEU A 15 -7.13 -5.15 -5.35
C LEU A 15 -5.92 -4.83 -4.46
N PHE A 16 -5.92 -3.65 -3.83
CA PHE A 16 -4.83 -3.25 -2.94
C PHE A 16 -4.76 -4.12 -1.68
N LEU A 17 -5.87 -4.30 -0.97
CA LEU A 17 -5.89 -5.13 0.24
C LEU A 17 -5.67 -6.61 -0.08
N GLY A 18 -6.25 -7.09 -1.18
CA GLY A 18 -6.16 -8.49 -1.60
C GLY A 18 -4.75 -8.92 -2.01
N SER A 19 -3.88 -7.99 -2.40
CA SER A 19 -2.49 -8.31 -2.71
C SER A 19 -1.61 -8.45 -1.45
N LEU A 20 -1.97 -7.81 -0.34
CA LEU A 20 -1.15 -7.76 0.88
C LEU A 20 -0.84 -9.13 1.49
N PRO A 21 -1.77 -10.10 1.60
CA PRO A 21 -1.43 -11.42 2.11
C PRO A 21 -0.35 -12.11 1.28
N GLY A 22 -0.38 -11.95 -0.05
CA GLY A 22 0.66 -12.46 -0.94
C GLY A 22 2.02 -11.83 -0.66
N HIS A 23 2.06 -10.51 -0.45
CA HIS A 23 3.28 -9.80 -0.03
C HIS A 23 3.81 -10.29 1.33
N ILE A 24 2.93 -10.47 2.33
CA ILE A 24 3.32 -10.88 3.68
C ILE A 24 3.82 -12.33 3.70
N VAL A 25 3.10 -13.26 3.05
CA VAL A 25 3.48 -14.67 3.03
C VAL A 25 4.77 -14.85 2.23
N LEU A 26 4.82 -14.30 1.01
CA LEU A 26 5.98 -14.50 0.13
C LEU A 26 7.18 -13.61 0.50
N GLY A 27 6.96 -12.52 1.23
CA GLY A 27 7.99 -11.59 1.69
C GLY A 27 8.44 -11.73 3.14
N GLY A 28 7.61 -12.32 4.01
CA GLY A 28 7.87 -12.43 5.44
C GLY A 28 8.07 -13.85 5.96
N VAL A 29 7.60 -14.90 5.28
CA VAL A 29 7.71 -16.29 5.76
C VAL A 29 8.95 -17.03 5.22
N LEU A 30 9.69 -16.40 4.30
CA LEU A 30 10.94 -16.90 3.74
C LEU A 30 12.25 -16.26 4.30
N PRO A 31 12.37 -15.87 5.58
CA PRO A 31 13.69 -15.58 6.16
C PRO A 31 14.01 -16.53 7.33
N GLY A 32 14.95 -17.46 7.14
CA GLY A 32 15.56 -18.17 8.28
C GLY A 32 16.09 -19.59 8.06
N GLY A 33 15.97 -20.19 6.88
CA GLY A 33 16.56 -21.50 6.57
C GLY A 33 17.38 -21.45 5.29
N ASP A 34 18.06 -22.56 4.97
CA ASP A 34 18.71 -22.82 3.67
C ASP A 34 17.66 -22.82 2.53
N ILE A 35 17.08 -21.65 2.26
CA ILE A 35 16.09 -21.49 1.21
C ILE A 35 16.87 -21.51 -0.11
N PRO A 36 16.56 -22.46 -1.01
CA PRO A 36 17.22 -22.52 -2.30
C PRO A 36 17.08 -21.17 -3.02
N ALA A 37 18.12 -20.74 -3.73
CA ALA A 37 18.11 -19.52 -4.54
C ALA A 37 16.84 -19.40 -5.41
N LEU A 38 16.37 -20.54 -5.93
CA LEU A 38 15.13 -20.65 -6.71
C LEU A 38 13.88 -20.17 -5.95
N GLY A 39 13.78 -20.44 -4.65
CA GLY A 39 12.67 -20.00 -3.81
C GLY A 39 12.64 -18.48 -3.61
N ILE A 40 13.82 -17.87 -3.44
CA ILE A 40 13.96 -16.42 -3.34
C ILE A 40 13.55 -15.76 -4.67
N MET A 41 14.11 -16.23 -5.78
CA MET A 41 13.77 -15.76 -7.14
C MET A 41 12.28 -15.85 -7.43
N PHE A 42 11.67 -17.01 -7.15
CA PHE A 42 10.24 -17.22 -7.36
C PHE A 42 9.41 -16.25 -6.52
N SER A 43 9.70 -16.14 -5.21
CA SER A 43 8.96 -15.26 -4.31
C SER A 43 8.99 -13.80 -4.76
N ARG A 44 10.16 -13.29 -5.15
CA ARG A 44 10.32 -11.89 -5.58
C ARG A 44 9.62 -11.63 -6.91
N ARG A 45 9.63 -12.60 -7.83
CA ARG A 45 8.90 -12.48 -9.09
C ARG A 45 7.39 -12.41 -8.87
N ILE A 46 6.83 -13.22 -7.99
CA ILE A 46 5.41 -13.15 -7.66
C ILE A 46 5.07 -11.82 -6.97
N VAL A 47 5.90 -11.36 -6.02
CA VAL A 47 5.73 -10.05 -5.36
C VAL A 47 5.75 -8.90 -6.39
N LEU A 48 6.66 -8.94 -7.37
CA LEU A 48 6.69 -7.97 -8.46
C LEU A 48 5.41 -8.00 -9.29
N ILE A 49 4.93 -9.19 -9.66
CA ILE A 49 3.68 -9.36 -10.41
C ILE A 49 2.49 -8.81 -9.62
N LEU A 50 2.36 -9.16 -8.33
CA LEU A 50 1.30 -8.65 -7.46
C LEU A 50 1.35 -7.13 -7.36
N THR A 51 2.56 -6.56 -7.27
CA THR A 51 2.76 -5.10 -7.23
C THR A 51 2.21 -4.43 -8.48
N LEU A 52 2.56 -4.95 -9.65
CA LEU A 52 2.18 -4.38 -10.95
C LEU A 52 0.71 -4.64 -11.31
N ALA A 53 0.19 -5.81 -11.01
CA ALA A 53 -1.14 -6.25 -11.43
C ALA A 53 -2.25 -5.85 -10.45
N ALA A 54 -1.94 -5.73 -9.15
CA ALA A 54 -2.95 -5.52 -8.11
C ALA A 54 -2.65 -4.31 -7.22
N THR A 55 -1.45 -4.20 -6.64
CA THR A 55 -1.15 -3.16 -5.64
C THR A 55 -1.18 -1.76 -6.25
N ILE A 56 -0.43 -1.52 -7.33
CA ILE A 56 -0.35 -0.21 -8.00
C ILE A 56 -1.71 0.16 -8.63
N PRO A 57 -2.33 -0.68 -9.48
CA PRO A 57 -3.65 -0.37 -10.03
C PRO A 57 -4.70 -0.17 -8.94
N GLY A 58 -4.66 -0.98 -7.88
CA GLY A 58 -5.56 -0.89 -6.74
C GLY A 58 -5.46 0.45 -6.02
N LEU A 59 -4.24 0.90 -5.69
CA LEU A 59 -3.99 2.19 -5.07
C LEU A 59 -4.44 3.36 -5.94
N VAL A 60 -4.08 3.34 -7.23
CA VAL A 60 -4.46 4.39 -8.20
C VAL A 60 -5.98 4.46 -8.34
N LEU A 61 -6.65 3.31 -8.47
CA LEU A 61 -8.11 3.24 -8.55
C LEU A 61 -8.76 3.75 -7.27
N ALA A 62 -8.33 3.28 -6.10
CA ALA A 62 -8.90 3.66 -4.82
C ALA A 62 -8.77 5.18 -4.57
N VAL A 63 -7.56 5.73 -4.70
CA VAL A 63 -7.30 7.15 -4.43
C VAL A 63 -7.90 8.04 -5.53
N GLY A 64 -7.72 7.70 -6.80
CA GLY A 64 -8.24 8.48 -7.92
C GLY A 64 -9.76 8.58 -7.90
N SER A 65 -10.46 7.45 -7.75
CA SER A 65 -11.92 7.46 -7.61
C SER A 65 -12.39 8.14 -6.32
N GLY A 66 -11.65 8.00 -5.22
CA GLY A 66 -11.93 8.69 -3.95
C GLY A 66 -11.88 10.22 -4.07
N LEU A 67 -10.87 10.74 -4.77
CA LEU A 67 -10.76 12.17 -5.09
C LEU A 67 -11.93 12.66 -5.96
N MET A 68 -12.31 11.88 -6.99
CA MET A 68 -13.45 12.19 -7.84
C MET A 68 -14.79 12.14 -7.09
N LEU A 69 -14.93 11.24 -6.11
CA LEU A 69 -16.11 11.18 -5.25
C LEU A 69 -16.18 12.41 -4.33
N ARG A 70 -15.06 12.86 -3.78
CA ARG A 70 -14.98 14.07 -2.94
C ARG A 70 -15.26 15.36 -3.72
N SER A 71 -14.74 15.49 -4.94
CA SER A 71 -14.92 16.71 -5.75
C SER A 71 -16.40 17.00 -6.05
N ARG A 72 -17.24 15.96 -6.05
CA ARG A 72 -18.69 16.06 -6.26
C ARG A 72 -19.50 16.39 -5.01
N LEU A 73 -18.89 16.45 -3.82
CA LEU A 73 -19.57 16.87 -2.60
C LEU A 73 -19.63 18.40 -2.52
N SER A 74 -20.81 18.94 -2.28
CA SER A 74 -21.01 20.38 -2.03
C SER A 74 -20.29 20.82 -0.74
N PRO A 75 -19.69 22.02 -0.69
CA PRO A 75 -19.20 22.61 0.55
C PRO A 75 -20.34 22.92 1.55
N PRO A 76 -20.08 22.95 2.87
CA PRO A 76 -18.82 22.67 3.55
C PRO A 76 -18.56 21.17 3.73
N ARG A 77 -17.29 20.77 3.63
CA ARG A 77 -16.87 19.36 3.78
C ARG A 77 -16.36 19.11 5.20
N PRO A 78 -16.66 17.95 5.81
CA PRO A 78 -16.18 17.65 7.15
C PRO A 78 -14.66 17.49 7.17
N SER A 79 -14.03 17.88 8.29
CA SER A 79 -12.57 17.90 8.43
C SER A 79 -11.95 16.50 8.34
N TRP A 80 -12.62 15.46 8.87
CA TRP A 80 -12.17 14.06 8.78
C TRP A 80 -11.96 13.62 7.32
N LEU A 81 -12.79 14.11 6.39
CA LEU A 81 -12.66 13.77 4.97
C LEU A 81 -11.37 14.34 4.38
N GLY A 82 -10.94 15.53 4.83
CA GLY A 82 -9.66 16.10 4.42
C GLY A 82 -8.46 15.28 4.91
N TRP A 83 -8.54 14.76 6.14
CA TRP A 83 -7.51 13.87 6.70
C TRP A 83 -7.50 12.50 6.02
N HIS A 84 -8.66 11.92 5.74
CA HIS A 84 -8.77 10.67 5.00
C HIS A 84 -8.14 10.76 3.61
N MET A 85 -8.36 11.88 2.89
CA MET A 85 -7.74 12.09 1.58
C MET A 85 -6.22 12.25 1.66
N ARG A 86 -5.73 12.98 2.67
CA ARG A 86 -4.29 13.12 2.89
C ARG A 86 -3.64 11.79 3.20
N ALA A 87 -4.23 11.01 4.10
CA ALA A 87 -3.74 9.69 4.45
C ALA A 87 -3.74 8.75 3.22
N GLY A 88 -4.82 8.72 2.43
CA GLY A 88 -4.87 7.94 1.19
C GLY A 88 -3.82 8.36 0.15
N LEU A 89 -3.59 9.67 -0.02
CA LEU A 89 -2.52 10.18 -0.89
C LEU A 89 -1.12 9.81 -0.37
N THR A 90 -0.91 9.85 0.95
CA THR A 90 0.34 9.39 1.55
C THR A 90 0.54 7.89 1.33
N VAL A 91 -0.52 7.08 1.45
CA VAL A 91 -0.43 5.63 1.17
C VAL A 91 -0.02 5.36 -0.28
N LEU A 92 -0.62 6.09 -1.22
CA LEU A 92 -0.25 6.03 -2.63
C LEU A 92 1.20 6.47 -2.86
N ALA A 93 1.61 7.59 -2.27
CA ALA A 93 2.95 8.14 -2.43
C ALA A 93 4.03 7.19 -1.87
N VAL A 94 3.85 6.65 -0.66
CA VAL A 94 4.78 5.68 -0.06
C VAL A 94 4.80 4.39 -0.90
N GLY A 95 3.63 3.91 -1.33
CA GLY A 95 3.53 2.74 -2.21
C GLY A 95 4.32 2.89 -3.51
N LEU A 96 4.17 4.02 -4.21
CA LEU A 96 4.78 4.26 -5.52
C LEU A 96 6.25 4.71 -5.43
N LEU A 97 6.59 5.56 -4.47
CA LEU A 97 7.90 6.24 -4.44
C LEU A 97 8.91 5.55 -3.53
N VAL A 98 8.45 4.72 -2.58
CA VAL A 98 9.35 4.05 -1.62
C VAL A 98 9.30 2.54 -1.80
N ILE A 99 8.12 1.93 -1.67
CA ILE A 99 7.98 0.46 -1.68
C ILE A 99 8.24 -0.12 -3.07
N THR A 100 7.59 0.43 -4.10
CA THR A 100 7.70 -0.09 -5.47
C THR A 100 9.16 -0.16 -5.96
N PRO A 101 9.99 0.89 -5.82
CA PRO A 101 11.40 0.81 -6.18
C PRO A 101 12.15 -0.33 -5.48
N GLN A 102 11.87 -0.60 -4.19
CA GLN A 102 12.51 -1.71 -3.49
C GLN A 102 12.06 -3.07 -4.02
N VAL A 103 10.77 -3.22 -4.37
CA VAL A 103 10.27 -4.45 -5.00
C VAL A 103 11.01 -4.74 -6.32
N PHE A 104 11.21 -3.71 -7.16
CA PHE A 104 11.99 -3.86 -8.39
C PHE A 104 13.46 -4.20 -8.11
N ALA A 105 14.09 -3.50 -7.16
CA ALA A 105 15.48 -3.73 -6.80
C ALA A 105 15.69 -5.16 -6.28
N LEU A 106 14.83 -5.63 -5.39
CA LEU A 106 14.89 -6.99 -4.83
C LEU A 106 14.58 -8.06 -5.88
N ALA A 107 13.67 -7.80 -6.82
CA ALA A 107 13.46 -8.72 -7.94
C ALA A 107 14.70 -8.80 -8.85
N GLY A 108 15.37 -7.69 -9.09
CA GLY A 108 16.64 -7.63 -9.84
C GLY A 108 17.77 -8.38 -9.14
N MET A 109 18.03 -8.06 -7.87
CA MET A 109 19.04 -8.73 -7.06
C MET A 109 18.77 -10.23 -6.90
N ALA A 110 17.50 -10.64 -6.80
CA ALA A 110 17.18 -12.06 -6.78
C ALA A 110 17.57 -12.77 -8.08
N ALA A 111 17.48 -12.10 -9.24
CA ALA A 111 17.94 -12.68 -10.49
C ALA A 111 19.47 -12.90 -10.53
N GLU A 112 20.24 -12.06 -9.82
CA GLU A 112 21.70 -12.17 -9.72
C GLU A 112 22.17 -13.39 -8.92
N LEU A 113 21.30 -14.02 -8.13
CA LEU A 113 21.59 -15.31 -7.46
C LEU A 113 21.92 -16.42 -8.46
N ALA A 114 21.37 -16.38 -9.67
CA ALA A 114 21.66 -17.36 -10.71
C ALA A 114 23.03 -17.14 -11.38
N GLU A 115 23.64 -15.98 -11.17
CA GLU A 115 24.88 -15.54 -11.82
C GLU A 115 26.04 -15.37 -10.82
N ASP A 116 25.87 -15.82 -9.57
CA ASP A 116 26.84 -15.68 -8.46
C ASP A 116 27.33 -14.24 -8.22
N ARG A 117 26.51 -13.24 -8.58
CA ARG A 117 26.79 -11.80 -8.34
C ARG A 117 26.00 -11.19 -7.20
N PHE A 118 25.31 -12.03 -6.43
CA PHE A 118 24.44 -11.58 -5.35
C PHE A 118 25.22 -10.83 -4.26
N ASP A 119 24.81 -9.59 -3.95
CA ASP A 119 25.31 -8.82 -2.81
C ASP A 119 24.32 -8.93 -1.62
N PRO A 120 24.63 -9.73 -0.58
CA PRO A 120 23.76 -9.88 0.59
C PRO A 120 23.56 -8.58 1.37
N ALA A 121 24.54 -7.66 1.35
CA ALA A 121 24.46 -6.40 2.08
C ALA A 121 23.52 -5.42 1.36
N ALA A 122 23.59 -5.34 0.03
CA ALA A 122 22.62 -4.58 -0.75
C ALA A 122 21.19 -5.13 -0.60
N TRP A 123 21.05 -6.45 -0.65
CA TRP A 123 19.78 -7.13 -0.40
C TRP A 123 19.20 -6.77 0.96
N GLY A 124 20.00 -6.93 2.03
CA GLY A 124 19.55 -6.66 3.40
C GLY A 124 19.06 -5.22 3.60
N ARG A 125 19.75 -4.24 3.00
CA ARG A 125 19.32 -2.83 3.05
C ARG A 125 18.00 -2.60 2.32
N ALA A 126 17.87 -3.08 1.08
CA ALA A 126 16.66 -2.90 0.30
C ALA A 126 15.46 -3.60 0.95
N LYS A 127 15.67 -4.80 1.51
CA LYS A 127 14.65 -5.57 2.21
C LYS A 127 14.19 -4.88 3.48
N LEU A 128 15.11 -4.32 4.27
CA LEU A 128 14.76 -3.54 5.46
C LEU A 128 13.89 -2.32 5.10
N ILE A 129 14.23 -1.61 4.02
CA ILE A 129 13.43 -0.48 3.55
C ILE A 129 12.05 -0.95 3.09
N GLU A 130 11.96 -2.02 2.29
CA GLU A 130 10.69 -2.62 1.85
C GLU A 130 9.80 -2.97 3.06
N ASP A 131 10.37 -3.66 4.06
CA ASP A 131 9.62 -4.16 5.21
C ASP A 131 9.12 -3.05 6.13
N VAL A 132 9.98 -2.08 6.45
CA VAL A 132 9.62 -0.94 7.30
C VAL A 132 8.61 -0.06 6.57
N ALA A 133 8.88 0.32 5.32
CA ALA A 133 7.96 1.14 4.54
C ALA A 133 6.63 0.42 4.32
N GLY A 134 6.67 -0.88 4.00
CA GLY A 134 5.49 -1.73 3.83
C GLY A 134 4.63 -1.79 5.08
N THR A 135 5.25 -2.01 6.24
CA THR A 135 4.56 -2.04 7.54
C THR A 135 3.92 -0.70 7.88
N VAL A 136 4.68 0.39 7.77
CA VAL A 136 4.16 1.75 8.02
C VAL A 136 3.01 2.07 7.07
N ASN A 137 3.14 1.71 5.80
CA ASN A 137 2.11 1.97 4.79
C ASN A 137 0.84 1.16 5.04
N LEU A 138 0.97 -0.10 5.47
CA LEU A 138 -0.15 -0.94 5.88
C LEU A 138 -0.90 -0.34 7.08
N LEU A 139 -0.17 0.03 8.13
CA LEU A 139 -0.77 0.67 9.31
C LEU A 139 -1.51 1.96 8.95
N LEU A 140 -0.92 2.77 8.05
CA LEU A 140 -1.56 3.98 7.57
C LEU A 140 -2.82 3.69 6.74
N ALA A 141 -2.81 2.67 5.89
CA ALA A 141 -3.99 2.24 5.14
C ALA A 141 -5.12 1.79 6.07
N LEU A 142 -4.80 1.00 7.10
CA LEU A 142 -5.76 0.57 8.12
C LEU A 142 -6.31 1.77 8.93
N ALA A 143 -5.45 2.70 9.33
CA ALA A 143 -5.87 3.94 9.99
C ALA A 143 -6.78 4.79 9.09
N THR A 144 -6.50 4.83 7.79
CA THR A 144 -7.33 5.53 6.79
C THR A 144 -8.73 4.91 6.69
N MET A 145 -8.82 3.57 6.76
CA MET A 145 -10.11 2.84 6.79
C MET A 145 -10.86 3.09 8.10
N ALA A 146 -10.17 3.02 9.24
CA ALA A 146 -10.75 3.35 10.54
C ALA A 146 -11.33 4.76 10.55
N LEU A 147 -10.59 5.75 10.02
CA LEU A 147 -11.05 7.14 9.90
C LEU A 147 -12.34 7.26 9.06
N ALA A 148 -12.48 6.44 8.00
CA ALA A 148 -13.68 6.40 7.17
C ALA A 148 -14.88 5.76 7.89
N CYS A 149 -14.65 4.80 8.79
CA CYS A 149 -15.68 4.15 9.60
C CYS A 149 -16.16 5.06 10.74
N PHE A 150 -15.24 5.63 11.52
CA PHE A 150 -15.59 6.42 12.71
C PHE A 150 -16.04 7.85 12.39
N LYS A 151 -15.55 8.43 11.28
CA LYS A 151 -15.89 9.80 10.82
C LYS A 151 -15.87 10.83 11.96
N PRO A 152 -14.77 10.96 12.71
CA PRO A 152 -14.71 11.80 13.90
C PRO A 152 -15.08 13.25 13.54
N ASP A 153 -16.13 13.77 14.18
CA ASP A 153 -16.57 15.14 13.96
C ASP A 153 -15.78 16.08 14.88
N TRP A 154 -14.55 16.41 14.48
CA TRP A 154 -13.66 17.31 15.23
C TRP A 154 -14.21 18.75 15.37
N ARG A 155 -15.41 19.02 14.85
CA ARG A 155 -16.15 20.28 15.04
C ARG A 155 -17.10 20.28 16.25
N ARG A 156 -17.39 19.15 16.89
CA ARG A 156 -18.14 19.12 18.17
C ARG A 156 -17.19 19.29 19.36
N GLY A 157 -16.63 20.48 19.49
CA GLY A 157 -15.73 20.87 20.57
C GLY A 157 -15.89 22.32 21.02
N LYS A 158 -17.08 22.91 20.83
CA LYS A 158 -17.55 24.14 21.50
C LYS A 158 -19.06 24.02 21.69
N GLY A 159 -19.47 23.52 22.85
CA GLY A 159 -20.88 23.33 23.16
C GLY A 159 -21.13 22.45 24.38
N VAL A 160 -20.31 22.57 25.42
CA VAL A 160 -20.67 22.21 26.80
C VAL A 160 -19.92 23.17 27.71
N GLY A 161 -20.64 24.02 28.45
CA GLY A 161 -20.08 24.90 29.48
C GLY A 161 -20.58 26.34 29.40
N GLU A 162 -21.78 26.54 29.93
CA GLU A 162 -22.33 27.77 30.56
C GLU A 162 -22.68 28.98 29.67
#